data_AF-A0A2Z5UN41-F1
#
_entry.id   AF-A0A2Z5UN41-F1
#
_cell.length_a   1.000
_cell.length_b   1.000
_cell.length_c   1.000
_cell.angle_alpha   90.00
_cell.angle_beta   90.00
_cell.angle_gamma   90.00
#
_symmetry.space_group_name_H-M   'P 1'
#
loop_
_entity.id
_entity.type
_entity.pdbx_description
1 polymer ?
#
loop_
_entity_poly.entity_id
_entity_poly.type
_entity_poly.pdbx_seq_one_letter_code
_entity_poly.pdbx_strand_id
1 'polypeptide(L)'
;MQKLMILAATAAALVGQPVSAEPDPAKASVAVAHRDLDLRTEAGVKALDRRIWRAVVAVCGEAPGYDLAGKNDVRQCRRDTRAQATAQAEIAIAGAMRNRAIQVSSIRN
;
A
#
# COMPACT_ATOMS: atom_id res chain seq x y z
N MET A 1 60.78 29.36 19.39
CA MET A 1 60.07 30.63 19.23
C MET A 1 59.59 30.73 17.79
N GLN A 2 58.31 30.45 17.52
CA GLN A 2 57.44 31.17 16.58
C GLN A 2 56.12 30.39 16.49
N LYS A 3 55.04 31.06 16.90
CA LYS A 3 53.63 30.64 16.83
C LYS A 3 53.13 30.61 15.38
N LEU A 4 51.85 30.24 15.26
CA LEU A 4 50.90 30.47 14.16
C LEU A 4 50.77 29.26 13.21
N MET A 5 49.60 28.79 12.80
CA MET A 5 48.20 29.12 13.08
C MET A 5 47.35 27.91 12.65
N ILE A 6 46.16 27.86 13.22
CA ILE A 6 45.05 26.95 12.96
C ILE A 6 44.60 27.04 11.50
N LEU A 7 44.20 25.93 10.87
CA LEU A 7 43.03 25.92 10.00
C LEU A 7 42.38 24.53 10.03
N ALA A 8 41.30 24.43 10.80
CA ALA A 8 40.41 23.28 10.82
C ALA A 8 39.66 23.23 9.48
N ALA A 9 39.86 22.17 8.71
CA ALA A 9 39.04 21.89 7.54
C ALA A 9 37.72 21.25 8.02
N THR A 10 36.74 22.06 8.39
CA THR A 10 35.36 21.61 8.53
C THR A 10 34.81 21.29 7.15
N ALA A 11 34.88 20.01 6.76
CA ALA A 11 34.12 19.50 5.63
C ALA A 11 32.64 19.62 5.98
N ALA A 12 31.95 20.59 5.38
CA ALA A 12 30.50 20.69 5.43
C ALA A 12 29.93 19.45 4.74
N ALA A 13 29.50 18.47 5.53
CA ALA A 13 28.61 17.44 5.04
C ALA A 13 27.31 18.15 4.63
N LEU A 14 27.08 18.29 3.33
CA LEU A 14 25.74 18.58 2.83
C LEU A 14 24.87 17.39 3.25
N VAL A 15 24.23 17.52 4.40
CA VAL A 15 23.14 16.65 4.81
C VAL A 15 22.02 16.98 3.83
N GLY A 16 21.97 16.23 2.72
CA GLY A 16 20.83 16.21 1.83
C GLY A 16 19.63 15.85 2.69
N GLN A 17 18.83 16.86 3.02
CA GLN A 17 17.60 16.66 3.77
C GLN A 17 16.76 15.68 2.95
N PRO A 18 16.16 14.65 3.56
CA PRO A 18 15.16 13.87 2.87
C PRO A 18 14.03 14.85 2.53
N VAL A 19 13.87 15.14 1.24
CA VAL A 19 12.64 15.75 0.74
C VAL A 19 11.53 14.77 1.10
N SER A 20 10.86 15.01 2.21
CA SER A 20 9.57 14.43 2.48
C SER A 20 8.66 14.91 1.37
N ALA A 21 8.34 14.03 0.42
CA ALA A 21 7.31 14.30 -0.56
C ALA A 21 6.04 14.68 0.21
N GLU A 22 5.63 15.95 0.11
CA GLU A 22 4.29 16.34 0.54
C GLU A 22 3.30 15.44 -0.21
N PRO A 23 2.38 14.77 0.49
CA PRO A 23 1.39 13.95 -0.18
C PRO A 23 0.58 14.87 -1.09
N ASP A 24 0.78 14.70 -2.40
CA ASP A 24 -0.02 15.38 -3.41
C ASP A 24 -1.50 15.12 -3.10
N PRO A 25 -2.29 16.15 -2.73
CA PRO A 25 -3.70 15.97 -2.39
C PRO A 25 -4.49 15.38 -3.56
N ALA A 26 -3.95 15.43 -4.78
CA ALA A 26 -4.56 14.83 -5.97
C ALA A 26 -4.48 13.28 -6.01
N LYS A 27 -3.68 12.63 -5.14
CA LYS A 27 -3.53 11.16 -5.14
C LYS A 27 -3.47 10.60 -3.73
N ALA A 28 -4.58 10.69 -3.00
CA ALA A 28 -4.75 9.95 -1.75
C ALA A 28 -4.54 8.45 -2.01
N SER A 29 -3.52 7.86 -1.39
CA SER A 29 -3.24 6.43 -1.45
C SER A 29 -3.19 5.87 -0.03
N VAL A 30 -3.84 4.73 0.20
CA VAL A 30 -3.93 4.08 1.51
C VAL A 30 -3.41 2.65 1.38
N ALA A 31 -2.40 2.32 2.20
CA ALA A 31 -1.88 0.96 2.28
C ALA A 31 -2.87 0.04 3.02
N VAL A 32 -3.19 -1.12 2.44
CA VAL A 32 -4.04 -2.14 3.06
C VAL A 32 -3.17 -3.28 3.59
N ALA A 33 -2.95 -3.31 4.91
CA ALA A 33 -2.26 -4.41 5.55
C ALA A 33 -3.10 -5.69 5.57
N HIS A 34 -2.48 -6.81 5.22
CA HIS A 34 -3.14 -8.13 5.15
C HIS A 34 -2.29 -9.28 5.69
N ARG A 35 -1.13 -8.99 6.32
CA ARG A 35 -0.22 -10.02 6.87
C ARG A 35 -0.81 -10.80 8.03
N ASP A 36 -1.77 -10.21 8.72
CA ASP A 36 -2.52 -10.78 9.84
C ASP A 36 -3.69 -11.68 9.40
N LEU A 37 -4.00 -11.71 8.10
CA LEU A 37 -5.09 -12.50 7.56
C LEU A 37 -4.56 -13.82 6.99
N ASP A 38 -5.22 -14.94 7.33
CA ASP A 38 -5.00 -16.19 6.62
C ASP A 38 -5.76 -16.17 5.29
N LEU A 39 -5.10 -15.65 4.25
CA LEU A 39 -5.62 -15.59 2.87
C LEU A 39 -5.80 -16.98 2.23
N ARG A 40 -5.49 -18.06 2.96
CA ARG A 40 -5.78 -19.42 2.52
C ARG A 40 -7.19 -19.88 2.86
N THR A 41 -7.92 -19.07 3.61
CA THR A 41 -9.29 -19.35 4.03
C THR A 41 -10.25 -18.37 3.38
N GLU A 42 -11.48 -18.81 3.12
CA GLU A 42 -12.54 -17.94 2.62
C GLU A 42 -12.78 -16.75 3.58
N ALA A 43 -12.73 -17.00 4.89
CA ALA A 43 -12.88 -15.96 5.91
C ALA A 43 -11.80 -14.88 5.80
N GLY A 44 -10.53 -15.27 5.59
CA GLY A 44 -9.41 -14.33 5.41
C GLY A 44 -9.51 -13.54 4.11
N VAL A 45 -9.88 -14.18 3.00
CA VAL A 45 -10.13 -13.49 1.72
C VAL A 45 -11.27 -12.48 1.86
N LYS A 46 -12.38 -12.86 2.50
CA LYS A 46 -13.51 -11.95 2.74
C LYS A 46 -13.14 -10.80 3.68
N ALA A 47 -12.26 -11.04 4.65
CA ALA A 47 -11.75 -9.98 5.53
C ALA A 47 -10.88 -8.98 4.76
N LEU A 48 -10.07 -9.45 3.81
CA LEU A 48 -9.28 -8.59 2.93
C LEU A 48 -10.17 -7.73 2.02
N ASP A 49 -11.18 -8.32 1.36
CA ASP A 49 -12.12 -7.56 0.51
C ASP A 49 -12.82 -6.43 1.30
N ARG A 50 -13.26 -6.70 2.55
CA ARG A 50 -13.82 -5.66 3.42
C ARG A 50 -12.84 -4.55 3.78
N ARG A 51 -11.54 -4.85 3.89
CA ARG A 51 -10.49 -3.83 4.15
C ARG A 51 -10.25 -2.99 2.91
N ILE A 52 -10.17 -3.63 1.74
CA ILE A 52 -10.04 -2.96 0.45
C ILE A 52 -11.22 -2.01 0.24
N TRP A 53 -12.45 -2.46 0.47
CA TRP A 53 -13.62 -1.59 0.31
C TRP A 53 -13.56 -0.34 1.19
N ARG A 54 -13.14 -0.47 2.46
CA ARG A 54 -12.96 0.68 3.35
C ARG A 54 -11.88 1.64 2.85
N ALA A 55 -10.78 1.13 2.33
CA ALA A 55 -9.73 1.96 1.73
C ALA A 55 -10.22 2.68 0.46
N VAL A 56 -10.98 1.99 -0.40
CA VAL A 56 -11.60 2.58 -1.60
C VAL A 56 -12.54 3.73 -1.22
N VAL A 57 -13.38 3.55 -0.20
CA VAL A 57 -14.27 4.62 0.29
C VAL A 57 -13.47 5.79 0.87
N ALA A 58 -12.39 5.53 1.61
CA ALA A 58 -11.54 6.58 2.16
C ALA A 58 -10.83 7.40 1.07
N VAL A 59 -10.36 6.74 0.00
CA VAL A 59 -9.68 7.41 -1.13
C VAL A 59 -10.65 8.19 -2.00
N CYS A 60 -11.79 7.59 -2.35
CA CYS A 60 -12.76 8.23 -3.25
C CYS A 60 -13.68 9.24 -2.55
N GLY A 61 -13.70 9.27 -1.22
CA GLY A 61 -14.52 10.19 -0.44
C GLY A 61 -16.02 10.04 -0.69
N GLU A 62 -16.75 11.13 -0.47
CA GLU A 62 -18.19 11.25 -0.68
C GLU A 62 -18.50 12.62 -1.29
N ALA A 63 -19.51 12.68 -2.15
CA ALA A 63 -19.96 13.93 -2.76
C ALA A 63 -21.15 14.51 -1.99
N PRO A 64 -21.34 15.84 -1.97
CA PRO A 64 -22.50 16.47 -1.35
C PRO A 64 -23.83 15.92 -1.89
N GLY A 65 -24.86 15.92 -1.04
CA GLY A 65 -26.18 15.35 -1.38
C GLY A 65 -26.83 15.94 -2.64
N TYR A 66 -26.59 17.23 -2.88
CA TYR A 66 -27.13 18.00 -4.01
C TYR A 66 -26.31 17.88 -5.30
N ASP A 67 -25.09 17.36 -5.24
CA ASP A 67 -24.21 17.25 -6.40
C ASP A 67 -24.35 15.89 -7.07
N LEU A 68 -25.23 15.82 -8.07
CA LEU A 68 -25.45 14.60 -8.85
C LEU A 68 -24.25 14.21 -9.71
N ALA A 69 -23.50 15.19 -10.23
CA ALA A 69 -22.33 14.95 -11.05
C ALA A 69 -21.20 14.36 -10.19
N GLY A 70 -20.88 15.01 -9.06
CA GLY A 70 -19.89 14.50 -8.12
C GLY A 70 -20.25 13.12 -7.56
N LYS A 71 -21.53 12.82 -7.34
CA LYS A 71 -21.97 11.46 -6.99
C LYS A 71 -21.68 10.44 -8.09
N ASN A 72 -21.79 10.82 -9.36
CA ASN A 72 -21.43 9.93 -10.47
C ASN A 72 -19.91 9.70 -10.49
N ASP A 73 -19.13 10.75 -10.27
CA ASP A 73 -17.67 10.69 -10.24
C ASP A 73 -17.16 9.81 -9.08
N VAL A 74 -17.71 9.97 -7.87
CA VAL A 74 -17.39 9.10 -6.72
C VAL A 74 -17.74 7.64 -7.03
N ARG A 75 -18.89 7.38 -7.68
CA ARG A 75 -19.26 6.01 -8.08
C ARG A 75 -18.27 5.43 -9.10
N GLN A 76 -17.82 6.23 -10.06
CA GLN A 76 -16.82 5.82 -11.04
C GLN A 76 -15.47 5.55 -10.36
N CYS A 77 -14.99 6.48 -9.52
CA CYS A 77 -13.78 6.31 -8.72
C CYS A 77 -13.80 5.01 -7.93
N ARG A 78 -14.89 4.71 -7.22
CA ARG A 78 -15.02 3.50 -6.41
C ARG A 78 -14.97 2.23 -7.26
N ARG A 79 -15.58 2.24 -8.46
CA ARG A 79 -15.51 1.10 -9.40
C ARG A 79 -14.08 0.86 -9.86
N ASP A 80 -13.42 1.90 -10.36
CA ASP A 80 -12.10 1.79 -10.98
C ASP A 80 -11.03 1.45 -9.93
N THR A 81 -11.06 2.14 -8.79
CA THR A 81 -10.13 1.88 -7.67
C THR A 81 -10.32 0.48 -7.11
N ARG A 82 -11.57 0.02 -6.96
CA ARG A 82 -11.84 -1.35 -6.50
C ARG A 82 -11.33 -2.38 -7.50
N ALA A 83 -11.57 -2.18 -8.80
CA ALA A 83 -11.09 -3.11 -9.82
C ALA A 83 -9.57 -3.26 -9.79
N GLN A 84 -8.84 -2.14 -9.69
CA GLN A 84 -7.39 -2.14 -9.56
C GLN A 84 -6.91 -2.84 -8.27
N ALA A 85 -7.55 -2.53 -7.13
CA ALA A 85 -7.18 -3.12 -5.85
C ALA A 85 -7.49 -4.63 -5.79
N THR A 86 -8.58 -5.08 -6.40
CA THR A 86 -8.93 -6.50 -6.49
C THR A 86 -7.88 -7.29 -7.28
N ALA A 87 -7.40 -6.76 -8.41
CA ALA A 87 -6.34 -7.42 -9.17
C ALA A 87 -5.05 -7.61 -8.34
N GLN A 88 -4.69 -6.63 -7.50
CA GLN A 88 -3.56 -6.76 -6.57
C GLN A 88 -3.84 -7.79 -5.47
N ALA A 89 -5.07 -7.83 -4.94
CA ALA A 89 -5.48 -8.80 -3.93
C ALA A 89 -5.41 -10.24 -4.46
N GLU A 90 -5.82 -10.48 -5.70
CA GLU A 90 -5.75 -11.79 -6.34
C GLU A 90 -4.30 -12.31 -6.42
N ILE A 91 -3.34 -11.44 -6.72
CA ILE A 91 -1.91 -11.78 -6.72
C ILE A 91 -1.47 -12.20 -5.31
N ALA A 92 -1.88 -11.46 -4.27
CA ALA A 92 -1.55 -11.78 -2.88
C ALA A 92 -2.17 -13.11 -2.42
N ILE A 93 -3.43 -13.37 -2.79
CA ILE A 93 -4.15 -14.62 -2.50
C ILE A 93 -3.47 -15.80 -3.20
N ALA A 94 -3.17 -15.65 -4.50
CA ALA A 94 -2.46 -16.67 -5.25
C ALA A 94 -1.06 -16.94 -4.67
N GLY A 95 -0.37 -15.90 -4.18
CA GLY A 95 0.88 -16.05 -3.44
C GLY A 95 0.74 -16.85 -2.16
N ALA A 96 -0.30 -16.60 -1.36
CA ALA A 96 -0.58 -17.33 -0.13
C ALA A 96 -0.88 -18.82 -0.37
N MET A 97 -1.54 -19.15 -1.49
CA MET A 97 -1.80 -20.54 -1.91
C MET A 97 -0.51 -21.31 -2.25
N ARG A 98 0.46 -20.65 -2.90
CA ARG A 98 1.71 -21.27 -3.35
C ARG A 98 2.65 -21.66 -2.21
N ASN A 99 2.52 -21.05 -1.03
CA ASN A 99 3.31 -21.38 0.16
C ASN A 99 2.87 -22.69 0.87
N ARG A 100 2.10 -23.58 0.22
CA ARG A 100 1.85 -24.92 0.74
C ARG A 100 3.13 -25.77 0.68
N ALA A 101 3.43 -26.46 1.77
CA ALA A 101 4.57 -27.37 1.84
C ALA A 101 4.48 -28.44 0.74
N ILE A 102 5.57 -28.63 -0.01
CA ILE A 102 5.71 -29.75 -0.94
C ILE A 102 5.88 -31.00 -0.09
N GLN A 103 4.86 -31.86 -0.08
CA GLN A 103 4.92 -33.19 0.53
C GLN A 103 5.64 -34.11 -0.45
N VAL A 104 6.80 -34.64 -0.06
CA VAL A 104 7.53 -35.66 -0.84
C VAL A 104 7.40 -36.98 -0.08
N SER A 105 6.78 -37.98 -0.70
CA SER A 105 6.72 -39.36 -0.17
C SER A 105 7.46 -40.34 -1.08
N SER A 106 7.98 -41.42 -0.50
CA SER A 106 8.65 -42.51 -1.22
C SER A 106 7.60 -43.38 -1.95
N ILE A 107 7.89 -43.75 -3.20
CA ILE A 107 7.03 -44.62 -4.04
C ILE A 107 7.21 -46.12 -3.78
N ARG A 108 8.19 -46.53 -2.95
CA ARG A 108 8.50 -47.96 -2.76
C ARG A 108 7.69 -48.58 -1.62
N ASN A 109 6.95 -49.64 -1.96
CA ASN A 109 6.69 -50.78 -1.10
C ASN A 109 7.10 -52.06 -1.83
#